data_AF-A0A1S1UDN7-F1
#
_entry.id   AF-A0A1S1UDN7-F1
#
_cell.length_a   1.000
_cell.length_b   1.000
_cell.length_c   1.000
_cell.angle_alpha   90.00
_cell.angle_beta   90.00
_cell.angle_gamma   90.00
#
_symmetry.space_group_name_H-M   'P 1'
#
loop_
_entity.id
_entity.type
_entity.pdbx_description
1 polymer ?
#
loop_
_entity_poly.entity_id
_entity_poly.type
_entity_poly.pdbx_seq_one_letter_code
_entity_poly.pdbx_strand_id
1 'polypeptide(L)'
;MPLRVAHCPFCGARQMAQAPVLEKVPAPPPLPRVPPPVPVAAPVPAPQAAPQPAPQPVPPSAAAAAPAPAKAAPAKPASRGSVPPPRPPVRLRTWIAAAVVLTGIWFYNKPADKPASVAEQVEAAAALAAQCDLDGARSALAVLKSARAPAAQLKRLQASITKSAAACERQQQRAQAWTALQDSVNQALDGGKPELAATRLAIYVKRWGDDPDTLELDAKVKVAQASAQLDLADACLAKSDRVCLESSLIAAERYQRPELAARTQALRAALSQLLERSLLDAAPVPVPAQ
;
A
#
# COMPACT_ATOMS: atom_id res chain seq x y z
N MET A 1 -52.21 -16.08 1.19
CA MET A 1 -51.99 -14.75 0.59
C MET A 1 -51.57 -13.79 1.70
N PRO A 2 -50.27 -13.49 1.91
CA PRO A 2 -49.85 -12.59 2.98
C PRO A 2 -50.07 -11.12 2.58
N LEU A 3 -50.62 -10.34 3.51
CA LEU A 3 -50.95 -8.92 3.37
C LEU A 3 -49.66 -8.08 3.19
N ARG A 4 -49.60 -7.28 2.12
CA ARG A 4 -48.50 -6.33 1.89
C ARG A 4 -48.65 -5.14 2.83
N VAL A 5 -47.77 -5.06 3.83
CA VAL A 5 -47.67 -3.88 4.71
C VAL A 5 -46.82 -2.83 3.98
N ALA A 6 -47.39 -1.64 3.72
CA ALA A 6 -46.78 -0.58 2.92
C ALA A 6 -45.70 0.25 3.66
N HIS A 7 -45.24 -0.20 4.82
CA HIS A 7 -44.40 0.59 5.73
C HIS A 7 -43.46 -0.31 6.55
N CYS A 8 -42.17 0.05 6.60
CA CYS A 8 -41.19 -0.63 7.46
C CYS A 8 -41.32 -0.13 8.92
N PRO A 9 -41.64 -0.99 9.90
CA PRO A 9 -41.91 -0.57 11.28
C PRO A 9 -40.67 -0.08 12.06
N PHE A 10 -39.47 -0.17 11.51
CA PHE A 10 -38.24 0.26 12.17
C PHE A 10 -37.67 1.59 11.64
N CYS A 11 -38.16 2.08 10.50
CA CYS A 11 -37.54 3.24 9.84
C CYS A 11 -38.53 4.16 9.11
N GLY A 12 -39.84 3.89 9.12
CA GLY A 12 -40.86 4.84 8.65
C GLY A 12 -40.82 5.21 7.16
N ALA A 13 -39.97 4.57 6.36
CA ALA A 13 -39.82 4.87 4.94
C ALA A 13 -40.84 4.10 4.10
N ARG A 14 -41.55 4.80 3.20
CA ARG A 14 -42.40 4.19 2.18
C ARG A 14 -41.53 3.55 1.09
N GLN A 15 -41.75 2.28 0.82
CA GLN A 15 -41.16 1.61 -0.35
C GLN A 15 -41.94 2.01 -1.61
N MET A 16 -41.46 3.02 -2.33
CA MET A 16 -41.90 3.30 -3.71
C MET A 16 -40.75 2.95 -4.64
N ALA A 17 -40.92 1.87 -5.41
CA ALA A 17 -40.11 1.59 -6.58
C ALA A 17 -40.65 2.43 -7.75
N GLN A 18 -39.84 3.33 -8.31
CA GLN A 18 -40.10 3.89 -9.65
C GLN A 18 -38.82 3.88 -10.49
N ALA A 19 -39.02 3.39 -11.72
CA ALA A 19 -38.03 3.04 -12.73
C ALA A 19 -37.42 4.27 -13.44
N PRO A 20 -36.22 4.15 -14.04
CA PRO A 20 -35.57 5.28 -14.70
C PRO A 20 -36.25 5.65 -16.02
N VAL A 21 -36.61 6.93 -16.17
CA VAL A 21 -37.02 7.56 -17.43
C VAL A 21 -35.78 7.93 -18.23
N LEU A 22 -35.76 7.57 -19.50
CA LEU A 22 -34.66 7.76 -20.45
C LEU A 22 -34.77 9.15 -21.10
N GLU A 23 -34.12 10.16 -20.52
CA GLU A 23 -34.02 11.50 -21.08
C GLU A 23 -32.80 11.61 -22.01
N LYS A 24 -33.02 12.05 -23.26
CA LYS A 24 -32.03 12.14 -24.35
C LYS A 24 -31.21 13.43 -24.22
N VAL A 25 -29.91 13.33 -23.97
CA VAL A 25 -28.97 14.47 -23.89
C VAL A 25 -28.36 14.76 -25.27
N PRO A 26 -28.30 16.03 -25.73
CA PRO A 26 -27.68 16.43 -27.00
C PRO A 26 -26.14 16.36 -26.96
N ALA A 27 -25.54 16.12 -28.13
CA ALA A 27 -24.10 15.87 -28.30
C ALA A 27 -23.22 17.10 -27.97
N PRO A 28 -22.06 16.90 -27.32
CA PRO A 28 -21.10 17.98 -27.04
C PRO A 28 -20.28 18.38 -28.30
N PRO A 29 -19.80 19.64 -28.37
CA PRO A 29 -19.00 20.14 -29.49
C PRO A 29 -17.61 19.45 -29.57
N PRO A 30 -16.98 19.42 -30.76
CA PRO A 30 -15.70 18.73 -30.95
C PRO A 30 -14.58 19.43 -30.17
N LEU A 31 -13.92 18.67 -29.29
CA LEU A 31 -12.73 19.10 -28.57
C LEU A 31 -11.55 19.32 -29.52
N PRO A 32 -10.65 20.29 -29.22
CA PRO A 32 -9.43 20.50 -29.99
C PRO A 32 -8.54 19.26 -29.99
N ARG A 33 -8.03 18.92 -31.18
CA ARG A 33 -7.11 17.80 -31.42
C ARG A 33 -5.82 18.03 -30.63
N VAL A 34 -5.68 17.34 -29.51
CA VAL A 34 -4.40 17.24 -28.79
C VAL A 34 -3.43 16.49 -29.72
N PRO A 35 -2.24 17.04 -30.02
CA PRO A 35 -1.27 16.34 -30.86
C PRO A 35 -0.84 15.04 -30.17
N PRO A 36 -0.54 13.96 -30.93
CA PRO A 36 -0.09 12.71 -30.35
C PRO A 36 1.19 12.96 -29.54
N PRO A 37 1.38 12.23 -28.42
CA PRO A 37 2.59 12.35 -27.64
C PRO A 37 3.78 12.01 -28.54
N VAL A 38 4.73 12.95 -28.59
CA VAL A 38 6.05 12.73 -29.18
C VAL A 38 6.61 11.45 -28.53
N PRO A 39 7.08 10.47 -29.31
CA PRO A 39 7.66 9.26 -28.74
C PRO A 39 8.84 9.69 -27.87
N VAL A 40 8.68 9.48 -26.55
CA VAL A 40 9.78 9.61 -25.60
C VAL A 40 10.83 8.63 -26.06
N ALA A 41 11.98 9.17 -26.47
CA ALA A 41 13.13 8.38 -26.86
C ALA A 41 13.41 7.35 -25.77
N ALA A 42 13.65 6.11 -26.19
CA ALA A 42 14.09 5.05 -25.29
C ALA A 42 15.27 5.57 -24.45
N PRO A 43 15.34 5.20 -23.16
CA PRO A 43 16.45 5.61 -22.31
C PRO A 43 17.75 5.24 -23.02
N VAL A 44 18.59 6.25 -23.24
CA VAL A 44 19.96 6.08 -23.71
C VAL A 44 20.61 5.07 -22.76
N PRO A 45 21.19 3.96 -23.28
CA PRO A 45 21.91 3.05 -22.42
C PRO A 45 23.02 3.84 -21.71
N ALA A 46 23.15 3.63 -20.40
CA ALA A 46 24.26 4.17 -19.64
C ALA A 46 25.58 3.91 -20.40
N PRO A 47 26.55 4.85 -20.37
CA PRO A 47 27.86 4.61 -20.96
C PRO A 47 28.40 3.27 -20.47
N GLN A 48 28.58 2.33 -21.40
CA GLN A 48 29.25 1.08 -21.11
C GLN A 48 30.62 1.45 -20.55
N ALA A 49 30.88 1.05 -19.30
CA ALA A 49 32.22 1.04 -18.76
C ALA A 49 33.09 0.25 -19.74
N ALA A 50 34.26 0.82 -20.06
CA ALA A 50 35.23 0.24 -20.97
C ALA A 50 35.51 -1.23 -20.61
N PRO A 51 35.79 -2.10 -21.60
CA PRO A 51 36.13 -3.49 -21.37
C PRO A 51 37.29 -3.58 -20.36
N GLN A 52 37.05 -4.22 -19.22
CA GLN A 52 38.14 -4.60 -18.33
C GLN A 52 39.07 -5.55 -19.09
N PRO A 53 40.40 -5.34 -19.06
CA PRO A 53 41.34 -6.25 -19.71
C PRO A 53 41.23 -7.64 -19.09
N ALA A 54 41.14 -8.66 -19.96
CA ALA A 54 41.24 -10.05 -19.57
C ALA A 54 42.54 -10.30 -18.78
N PRO A 55 42.50 -11.09 -17.68
CA PRO A 55 43.72 -11.59 -17.08
C PRO A 55 44.43 -12.51 -18.08
N GLN A 56 45.61 -12.10 -18.54
CA GLN A 56 46.48 -12.94 -19.34
C GLN A 56 47.03 -14.10 -18.50
N PRO A 57 47.33 -15.25 -19.12
CA PRO A 57 47.76 -16.46 -18.41
C PRO A 57 49.18 -16.29 -17.87
N VAL A 58 49.36 -16.53 -16.57
CA VAL A 58 50.71 -16.68 -16.00
C VAL A 58 51.32 -18.02 -16.42
N PRO A 59 52.54 -18.03 -16.99
CA PRO A 59 53.26 -19.24 -17.36
C PRO A 59 53.85 -19.96 -16.13
N PRO A 60 53.97 -21.31 -16.15
CA PRO A 60 54.70 -22.05 -15.15
C PRO A 60 56.21 -22.02 -15.43
N SER A 61 57.01 -21.58 -14.46
CA SER A 61 58.48 -21.75 -14.43
C SER A 61 58.84 -22.11 -12.98
N ALA A 62 59.26 -23.33 -12.62
CA ALA A 62 60.36 -24.22 -13.05
C ALA A 62 61.72 -23.86 -12.42
N ALA A 63 62.12 -24.60 -11.39
CA ALA A 63 63.47 -25.09 -11.02
C ALA A 63 63.38 -25.71 -9.60
N ALA A 64 63.91 -26.86 -9.22
CA ALA A 64 64.88 -27.84 -9.75
C ALA A 64 64.54 -29.22 -9.10
N ALA A 65 64.91 -30.41 -9.56
CA ALA A 65 66.11 -30.83 -10.26
C ALA A 65 65.89 -32.13 -11.08
N ALA A 66 66.63 -32.23 -12.18
CA ALA A 66 66.89 -33.41 -13.01
C ALA A 66 67.89 -34.38 -12.28
N PRO A 67 68.29 -35.57 -12.80
CA PRO A 67 68.20 -36.03 -14.19
C PRO A 67 67.78 -37.50 -14.44
N ALA A 68 67.48 -37.75 -15.72
CA ALA A 68 67.28 -39.06 -16.38
C ALA A 68 68.63 -39.83 -16.54
N PRO A 69 68.72 -41.08 -17.06
CA PRO A 69 68.27 -41.42 -18.43
C PRO A 69 67.73 -42.85 -18.71
N ALA A 70 66.92 -42.92 -19.78
CA ALA A 70 66.89 -43.90 -20.87
C ALA A 70 66.93 -45.43 -20.61
N LYS A 71 65.96 -46.19 -21.14
CA LYS A 71 66.04 -46.91 -22.43
C LYS A 71 64.83 -47.84 -22.64
N ALA A 72 64.65 -48.21 -23.90
CA ALA A 72 63.53 -48.89 -24.51
C ALA A 72 63.22 -50.30 -23.97
N ALA A 73 62.01 -50.73 -24.34
CA ALA A 73 61.31 -51.99 -24.09
C ALA A 73 62.17 -53.27 -24.12
N PRO A 74 61.61 -54.33 -23.52
CA PRO A 74 61.54 -55.59 -24.22
C PRO A 74 60.10 -56.10 -24.36
N ALA A 75 59.90 -56.77 -25.50
CA ALA A 75 58.74 -57.53 -25.85
C ALA A 75 58.43 -58.63 -24.81
N LYS A 76 57.15 -58.98 -24.75
CA LYS A 76 56.61 -60.15 -24.04
C LYS A 76 57.48 -61.39 -24.29
N PRO A 77 57.67 -62.26 -23.28
CA PRO A 77 57.58 -63.68 -23.49
C PRO A 77 56.17 -64.15 -23.10
N ALA A 78 55.61 -64.96 -23.98
CA ALA A 78 54.47 -65.78 -23.67
C ALA A 78 54.86 -66.86 -22.64
N SER A 79 53.82 -67.39 -22.01
CA SER A 79 53.68 -68.77 -21.56
C SER A 79 53.88 -69.08 -20.06
N ARG A 80 52.74 -69.50 -19.51
CA ARG A 80 52.49 -70.60 -18.56
C ARG A 80 52.07 -70.18 -17.15
N GLY A 81 50.76 -70.31 -16.94
CA GLY A 81 50.18 -70.74 -15.68
C GLY A 81 50.07 -69.67 -14.62
N SER A 82 48.93 -69.00 -14.54
CA SER A 82 48.10 -69.08 -13.32
C SER A 82 46.83 -68.26 -13.53
N VAL A 83 45.72 -68.96 -13.30
CA VAL A 83 44.37 -68.44 -13.14
C VAL A 83 44.40 -67.12 -12.34
N PRO A 84 43.73 -66.04 -12.78
CA PRO A 84 43.64 -64.83 -11.97
C PRO A 84 42.98 -65.17 -10.64
N PRO A 85 43.54 -64.77 -9.48
CA PRO A 85 42.98 -65.13 -8.19
C PRO A 85 41.54 -64.60 -8.10
N PRO A 86 40.58 -65.43 -7.66
CA PRO A 86 39.19 -65.00 -7.56
C PRO A 86 39.14 -63.77 -6.67
N ARG A 87 38.56 -62.68 -7.18
CA ARG A 87 38.21 -61.53 -6.33
C ARG A 87 37.40 -62.12 -5.18
N PRO A 88 37.81 -61.95 -3.91
CA PRO A 88 37.04 -62.51 -2.81
C PRO A 88 35.61 -61.98 -2.94
N PRO A 89 34.59 -62.85 -2.85
CA PRO A 89 33.21 -62.41 -2.97
C PRO A 89 33.02 -61.31 -1.93
N VAL A 90 32.62 -60.12 -2.38
CA VAL A 90 32.26 -59.02 -1.50
C VAL A 90 31.24 -59.60 -0.53
N ARG A 91 31.64 -59.75 0.74
CA ARG A 91 30.82 -60.46 1.73
C ARG A 91 29.46 -59.78 1.76
N LEU A 92 28.37 -60.55 1.87
CA LEU A 92 27.01 -60.01 1.94
C LEU A 92 26.89 -58.89 3.00
N ARG A 93 27.66 -59.00 4.09
CA ARG A 93 27.81 -57.95 5.12
C ARG A 93 28.33 -56.61 4.59
N THR A 94 29.25 -56.60 3.63
CA THR A 94 29.78 -55.39 3.00
C THR A 94 28.74 -54.75 2.08
N TRP A 95 27.92 -55.56 1.40
CA TRP A 95 26.76 -55.07 0.64
C TRP A 95 25.68 -54.48 1.55
N ILE A 96 25.40 -55.10 2.69
CA ILE A 96 24.46 -54.57 3.69
C ILE A 96 25.00 -53.27 4.30
N ALA A 97 26.28 -53.20 4.63
CA ALA A 97 26.91 -51.98 5.14
C ALA A 97 26.85 -50.84 4.11
N ALA A 98 27.15 -51.12 2.84
CA ALA A 98 26.99 -50.16 1.76
C ALA A 98 25.53 -49.72 1.59
N ALA A 99 24.57 -50.64 1.66
CA ALA A 99 23.14 -50.31 1.58
C ALA A 99 22.69 -49.45 2.76
N VAL A 100 23.12 -49.73 3.99
CA VAL A 100 22.81 -48.93 5.18
C VAL A 100 23.43 -47.54 5.09
N VAL A 101 24.68 -47.42 4.60
CA VAL A 101 25.33 -46.13 4.37
C VAL A 101 24.63 -45.35 3.26
N LEU A 102 24.27 -46.00 2.15
CA LEU A 102 23.52 -45.37 1.06
C LEU A 102 22.12 -44.96 1.54
N THR A 103 21.48 -45.77 2.36
CA THR A 103 20.16 -45.49 2.93
C THR A 103 20.26 -44.37 3.96
N GLY A 104 21.33 -44.32 4.77
CA GLY A 104 21.62 -43.24 5.70
C GLY A 104 21.92 -41.92 5.00
N ILE A 105 22.74 -41.92 3.96
CA ILE A 105 23.00 -40.75 3.10
C ILE A 105 21.73 -40.35 2.37
N TRP A 106 20.93 -41.31 1.89
CA TRP A 106 19.65 -41.05 1.26
C TRP A 106 18.62 -40.53 2.25
N PHE A 107 18.65 -40.93 3.52
CA PHE A 107 17.77 -40.42 4.58
C PHE A 107 18.19 -39.02 5.02
N TYR A 108 19.51 -38.79 5.10
CA TYR A 108 20.12 -37.49 5.41
C TYR A 108 19.96 -36.49 4.25
N ASN A 109 19.83 -36.99 3.02
CA ASN A 109 19.64 -36.22 1.78
C ASN A 109 18.24 -36.44 1.18
N LYS A 110 17.29 -36.99 1.94
CA LYS A 110 15.89 -37.13 1.52
C LYS A 110 15.18 -35.82 1.82
N PRO A 111 14.56 -35.15 0.83
CA PRO A 111 13.77 -33.95 1.07
C PRO A 111 12.34 -34.30 1.53
N ALA A 112 12.19 -35.36 2.33
CA ALA A 112 10.89 -35.81 2.81
C ALA A 112 11.10 -36.57 4.12
N ASP A 113 11.18 -35.84 5.23
CA ASP A 113 10.06 -35.74 6.16
C ASP A 113 10.52 -35.06 7.46
N LYS A 114 9.93 -33.90 7.73
CA LYS A 114 9.91 -33.12 9.00
C LYS A 114 11.11 -32.18 9.23
N PRO A 115 10.92 -30.89 8.91
CA PRO A 115 10.59 -29.92 9.98
C PRO A 115 9.48 -28.94 9.54
N ALA A 116 8.27 -29.08 10.12
CA ALA A 116 7.00 -28.55 9.62
C ALA A 116 6.73 -29.03 8.18
N SER A 117 5.56 -29.61 7.91
CA SER A 117 5.30 -30.16 6.57
C SER A 117 5.52 -29.07 5.51
N VAL A 118 6.11 -29.39 4.36
CA VAL A 118 6.28 -28.40 3.27
C VAL A 118 4.93 -27.76 2.90
N ALA A 119 3.83 -28.47 3.13
CA ALA A 119 2.48 -27.93 3.05
C ALA A 119 2.22 -26.80 4.06
N GLU A 120 2.67 -26.95 5.31
CA GLU A 120 2.56 -25.92 6.36
C GLU A 120 3.44 -24.70 6.06
N GLN A 121 4.64 -24.89 5.51
CA GLN A 121 5.48 -23.76 5.06
C GLN A 121 4.85 -23.02 3.87
N VAL A 122 4.20 -23.75 2.95
CA VAL A 122 3.46 -23.16 1.83
C VAL A 122 2.19 -22.46 2.32
N GLU A 123 1.50 -22.98 3.33
CA GLU A 123 0.37 -22.29 3.96
C GLU A 123 0.81 -21.06 4.75
N ALA A 124 1.91 -21.12 5.50
CA ALA A 124 2.49 -19.95 6.16
C ALA A 124 2.91 -18.88 5.15
N ALA A 125 3.53 -19.26 4.04
CA ALA A 125 3.86 -18.32 2.96
C ALA A 125 2.62 -17.78 2.23
N ALA A 126 1.57 -18.60 2.09
CA ALA A 126 0.29 -18.13 1.57
C ALA A 126 -0.42 -17.19 2.55
N ALA A 127 -0.24 -17.39 3.86
CA ALA A 127 -0.73 -16.48 4.89
C ALA A 127 0.01 -15.14 4.86
N LEU A 128 1.33 -15.12 4.59
CA LEU A 128 2.08 -13.89 4.34
C LEU A 128 1.53 -13.12 3.12
N ALA A 129 1.25 -13.84 2.02
CA ALA A 129 0.62 -13.23 0.85
C ALA A 129 -0.79 -12.68 1.16
N ALA A 130 -1.54 -13.34 2.04
CA ALA A 130 -2.84 -12.86 2.50
C ALA A 130 -2.73 -11.64 3.43
N GLN A 131 -1.64 -11.53 4.19
CA GLN A 131 -1.29 -10.36 5.01
C GLN A 131 -0.66 -9.22 4.20
N CYS A 132 -0.62 -9.34 2.88
CA CYS A 132 0.01 -8.38 1.96
C CYS A 132 1.54 -8.25 2.08
N ASP A 133 2.19 -9.22 2.71
CA ASP A 133 3.64 -9.37 2.65
C ASP A 133 4.05 -10.22 1.44
N LEU A 134 3.99 -9.61 0.25
CA LEU A 134 4.32 -10.28 -1.01
C LEU A 134 5.83 -10.55 -1.14
N ASP A 135 6.68 -9.74 -0.52
CA ASP A 135 8.14 -9.90 -0.59
C ASP A 135 8.61 -11.02 0.35
N GLY A 136 8.01 -11.14 1.54
CA GLY A 136 8.11 -12.33 2.39
C GLY A 136 7.63 -13.59 1.68
N ALA A 137 6.49 -13.54 0.99
CA ALA A 137 5.96 -14.69 0.24
C ALA A 137 6.85 -15.09 -0.97
N ARG A 138 7.42 -14.12 -1.70
CA ARG A 138 8.35 -14.36 -2.83
C ARG A 138 9.68 -14.93 -2.36
N SER A 139 10.22 -14.44 -1.25
CA SER A 139 11.46 -14.97 -0.65
C SER A 139 11.25 -16.38 -0.12
N ALA A 140 10.14 -16.66 0.57
CA ALA A 140 9.75 -18.02 0.97
C ALA A 140 9.61 -18.95 -0.24
N LEU A 141 9.05 -18.48 -1.34
CA LEU A 141 8.95 -19.24 -2.59
C LEU A 141 10.33 -19.54 -3.19
N ALA A 142 11.31 -18.62 -3.12
CA ALA A 142 12.69 -18.88 -3.53
C ALA A 142 13.38 -19.93 -2.65
N VAL A 143 13.16 -19.86 -1.33
CA VAL A 143 13.66 -20.87 -0.38
C VAL A 143 13.04 -22.24 -0.68
N LEU A 144 11.72 -22.33 -0.85
CA LEU A 144 11.01 -23.56 -1.19
C LEU A 144 11.45 -24.14 -2.54
N LYS A 145 11.76 -23.29 -3.54
CA LYS A 145 12.36 -23.73 -4.81
C LYS A 145 13.75 -24.33 -4.61
N SER A 146 14.60 -23.71 -3.79
CA SER A 146 15.93 -24.23 -3.49
C SER A 146 15.89 -25.54 -2.69
N ALA A 147 14.90 -25.70 -1.81
CA ALA A 147 14.65 -26.93 -1.04
C ALA A 147 13.96 -28.05 -1.84
N ARG A 148 13.74 -27.88 -3.16
CA ARG A 148 13.03 -28.82 -4.04
C ARG A 148 11.63 -29.23 -3.53
N ALA A 149 10.84 -28.25 -3.08
CA ALA A 149 9.44 -28.46 -2.74
C ALA A 149 8.60 -28.98 -3.93
N PRO A 150 7.48 -29.70 -3.69
CA PRO A 150 6.58 -30.19 -4.72
C PRO A 150 6.11 -29.09 -5.68
N ALA A 151 6.29 -29.30 -6.99
CA ALA A 151 5.97 -28.31 -8.02
C ALA A 151 4.49 -27.86 -8.02
N ALA A 152 3.57 -28.72 -7.59
CA ALA A 152 2.16 -28.38 -7.44
C ALA A 152 1.92 -27.32 -6.35
N GLN A 153 2.63 -27.42 -5.22
CA GLN A 153 2.52 -26.47 -4.11
C GLN A 153 3.16 -25.13 -4.46
N LEU A 154 4.31 -25.15 -5.13
CA LEU A 154 4.97 -23.94 -5.65
C LEU A 154 4.06 -23.18 -6.64
N LYS A 155 3.38 -23.89 -7.55
CA LYS A 155 2.40 -23.27 -8.47
C LYS A 155 1.21 -22.68 -7.75
N ARG A 156 0.68 -23.36 -6.72
CA ARG A 156 -0.44 -22.86 -5.90
C ARG A 156 -0.05 -21.58 -5.15
N LEU A 157 1.14 -21.55 -4.55
CA LEU A 157 1.68 -20.38 -3.88
C LEU A 157 1.91 -19.22 -4.86
N GLN A 158 2.46 -19.51 -6.04
CA GLN A 158 2.63 -18.48 -7.06
C GLN A 158 1.27 -17.90 -7.51
N ALA A 159 0.25 -18.74 -7.69
CA ALA A 159 -1.09 -18.29 -8.03
C ALA A 159 -1.73 -17.46 -6.89
N SER A 160 -1.53 -17.84 -5.62
CA SER A 160 -2.04 -17.06 -4.49
C SER A 160 -1.35 -15.70 -4.34
N ILE A 161 -0.02 -15.65 -4.55
CA ILE A 161 0.76 -14.40 -4.58
C ILE A 161 0.24 -13.50 -5.70
N THR A 162 0.12 -13.99 -6.93
CA THR A 162 -0.35 -13.17 -8.06
C THR A 162 -1.80 -12.71 -7.86
N LYS A 163 -2.66 -13.56 -7.29
CA LYS A 163 -4.07 -13.22 -7.02
C LYS A 163 -4.20 -12.14 -5.94
N SER A 164 -3.39 -12.22 -4.88
CA SER A 164 -3.40 -11.23 -3.79
C SER A 164 -2.68 -9.93 -4.15
N ALA A 165 -1.73 -9.98 -5.10
CA ALA A 165 -0.86 -8.86 -5.42
C ALA A 165 -1.61 -7.56 -5.74
N ALA A 166 -2.61 -7.61 -6.62
CA ALA A 166 -3.34 -6.41 -7.02
C ALA A 166 -4.18 -5.80 -5.87
N ALA A 167 -4.75 -6.63 -4.99
CA ALA A 167 -5.51 -6.16 -3.83
C ALA A 167 -4.59 -5.51 -2.80
N CYS A 168 -3.44 -6.14 -2.54
CA CYS A 168 -2.44 -5.64 -1.62
C CYS A 168 -1.78 -4.35 -2.11
N GLU A 169 -1.45 -4.27 -3.41
CA GLU A 169 -0.93 -3.05 -4.01
C GLU A 169 -1.93 -1.90 -3.90
N ARG A 170 -3.22 -2.16 -4.18
CA ARG A 170 -4.27 -1.15 -4.02
C ARG A 170 -4.43 -0.70 -2.56
N GLN A 171 -4.31 -1.62 -1.60
CA GLN A 171 -4.36 -1.30 -0.17
C GLN A 171 -3.16 -0.46 0.26
N GLN A 172 -1.96 -0.80 -0.21
CA GLN A 172 -0.74 -0.02 0.03
C GLN A 172 -0.84 1.38 -0.59
N GLN A 173 -1.32 1.49 -1.82
CA GLN A 173 -1.58 2.78 -2.47
C GLN A 173 -2.60 3.62 -1.70
N ARG A 174 -3.66 3.01 -1.14
CA ARG A 174 -4.60 3.70 -0.26
C ARG A 174 -3.90 4.22 0.99
N ALA A 175 -3.11 3.40 1.67
CA ALA A 175 -2.38 3.80 2.89
C ALA A 175 -1.39 4.95 2.62
N GLN A 176 -0.67 4.90 1.49
CA GLN A 176 0.21 5.99 1.05
C GLN A 176 -0.57 7.26 0.69
N ALA A 177 -1.70 7.11 -0.02
CA ALA A 177 -2.56 8.24 -0.34
C ALA A 177 -3.19 8.85 0.92
N TRP A 178 -3.48 8.04 1.93
CA TRP A 178 -4.03 8.47 3.21
C TRP A 178 -3.03 9.31 4.01
N THR A 179 -1.79 8.83 4.15
CA THR A 179 -0.71 9.58 4.82
C THR A 179 -0.43 10.91 4.12
N ALA A 180 -0.27 10.90 2.79
CA ALA A 180 -0.08 12.12 2.02
C ALA A 180 -1.29 13.08 2.12
N LEU A 181 -2.51 12.55 2.19
CA LEU A 181 -3.70 13.37 2.40
C LEU A 181 -3.67 14.03 3.77
N GLN A 182 -3.40 13.28 4.84
CA GLN A 182 -3.35 13.82 6.19
C GLN A 182 -2.38 14.98 6.29
N ASP A 183 -1.15 14.81 5.79
CA ASP A 183 -0.16 15.87 5.77
C ASP A 183 -0.66 17.11 5.01
N SER A 184 -1.28 16.88 3.84
CA SER A 184 -1.85 17.98 3.04
C SER A 184 -3.03 18.68 3.72
N VAL A 185 -3.87 17.95 4.45
CA VAL A 185 -5.02 18.48 5.17
C VAL A 185 -4.53 19.27 6.38
N ASN A 186 -3.64 18.69 7.18
CA ASN A 186 -3.05 19.35 8.35
C ASN A 186 -2.32 20.64 7.93
N GLN A 187 -1.50 20.60 6.89
CA GLN A 187 -0.85 21.80 6.36
C GLN A 187 -1.85 22.89 5.92
N ALA A 188 -2.99 22.50 5.35
CA ALA A 188 -4.04 23.45 4.98
C ALA A 188 -4.74 24.03 6.22
N LEU A 189 -4.96 23.23 7.26
CA LEU A 189 -5.52 23.66 8.53
C LEU A 189 -4.57 24.63 9.26
N ASP A 190 -3.28 24.27 9.37
CA ASP A 190 -2.24 25.12 9.97
C ASP A 190 -2.07 26.45 9.21
N GLY A 191 -2.29 26.42 7.89
CA GLY A 191 -2.31 27.61 7.04
C GLY A 191 -3.61 28.43 7.12
N GLY A 192 -4.55 28.09 8.00
CA GLY A 192 -5.83 28.79 8.16
C GLY A 192 -6.79 28.63 6.98
N LYS A 193 -6.68 27.55 6.20
CA LYS A 193 -7.47 27.29 4.98
C LYS A 193 -8.33 26.03 5.12
N PRO A 194 -9.36 26.02 5.98
CA PRO A 194 -10.16 24.84 6.26
C PRO A 194 -11.07 24.43 5.08
N GLU A 195 -11.44 25.33 4.18
CA GLU A 195 -12.17 24.99 2.93
C GLU A 195 -11.31 24.17 1.95
N LEU A 196 -10.03 24.50 1.88
CA LEU A 196 -9.08 23.78 1.03
C LEU A 196 -8.81 22.38 1.59
N ALA A 197 -8.70 22.27 2.92
CA ALA A 197 -8.65 20.99 3.62
C ALA A 197 -9.88 20.11 3.32
N ALA A 198 -11.10 20.66 3.41
CA ALA A 198 -12.33 19.94 3.08
C ALA A 198 -12.37 19.48 1.62
N THR A 199 -11.93 20.33 0.69
CA THR A 199 -11.87 19.99 -0.74
C THR A 199 -10.92 18.82 -0.98
N ARG A 200 -9.73 18.83 -0.37
CA ARG A 200 -8.75 17.74 -0.47
C ARG A 200 -9.30 16.43 0.06
N LEU A 201 -9.96 16.49 1.22
CA LEU A 201 -10.61 15.32 1.82
C LEU A 201 -11.73 14.77 0.94
N ALA A 202 -12.59 15.62 0.40
CA ALA A 202 -13.68 15.23 -0.50
C ALA A 202 -13.17 14.54 -1.78
N ILE A 203 -12.04 15.01 -2.34
CA ILE A 203 -11.40 14.37 -3.51
C ILE A 203 -10.90 12.97 -3.14
N TYR A 204 -10.29 12.80 -1.96
CA TYR A 204 -9.84 11.49 -1.49
C TYR A 204 -11.02 10.53 -1.28
N VAL A 205 -12.05 10.97 -0.55
CA VAL A 205 -13.26 10.19 -0.30
C VAL A 205 -13.95 9.79 -1.60
N LYS A 206 -14.01 10.66 -2.61
CA LYS A 206 -14.56 10.32 -3.93
C LYS A 206 -13.82 9.17 -4.62
N ARG A 207 -12.49 9.04 -4.40
CA ARG A 207 -11.66 8.01 -5.04
C ARG A 207 -11.58 6.72 -4.24
N TRP A 208 -11.52 6.82 -2.92
CA TRP A 208 -11.24 5.69 -2.03
C TRP A 208 -12.44 5.29 -1.17
N GLY A 209 -13.44 6.14 -1.01
CA GLY A 209 -14.58 5.96 -0.12
C GLY A 209 -14.33 6.51 1.29
N ASP A 210 -15.39 6.55 2.07
CA ASP A 210 -15.34 6.92 3.49
C ASP A 210 -14.89 5.74 4.37
N ASP A 211 -14.13 6.08 5.41
CA ASP A 211 -13.61 5.19 6.45
C ASP A 211 -13.73 5.91 7.81
N PRO A 212 -13.79 5.22 8.96
CA PRO A 212 -13.72 5.86 10.28
C PRO A 212 -12.66 6.96 10.38
N ASP A 213 -11.46 6.72 9.84
CA ASP A 213 -10.37 7.70 9.88
C ASP A 213 -10.68 8.95 9.03
N THR A 214 -11.34 8.80 7.87
CA THR A 214 -11.73 9.96 7.04
C THR A 214 -12.82 10.78 7.70
N LEU A 215 -13.73 10.13 8.43
CA LEU A 215 -14.79 10.79 9.20
C LEU A 215 -14.24 11.57 10.40
N GLU A 216 -13.24 11.03 11.09
CA GLU A 216 -12.56 11.76 12.16
C GLU A 216 -11.84 13.00 11.62
N LEU A 217 -11.14 12.88 10.49
CA LEU A 217 -10.47 14.00 9.85
C LEU A 217 -11.48 15.05 9.34
N ASP A 218 -12.61 14.62 8.78
CA ASP A 218 -13.71 15.52 8.38
C ASP A 218 -14.30 16.28 9.58
N ALA A 219 -14.46 15.62 10.72
CA ALA A 219 -14.92 16.27 11.94
C ALA A 219 -13.95 17.38 12.38
N LYS A 220 -12.63 17.12 12.36
CA LYS A 220 -11.60 18.12 12.64
C LYS A 220 -11.65 19.29 11.67
N VAL A 221 -11.78 19.01 10.37
CA VAL A 221 -11.91 20.05 9.33
C VAL A 221 -13.15 20.92 9.57
N LYS A 222 -14.29 20.33 9.90
CA LYS A 222 -15.53 21.08 10.21
C LYS A 222 -15.41 21.93 11.48
N VAL A 223 -14.68 21.49 12.51
CA VAL A 223 -14.37 22.32 13.68
C VAL A 223 -13.49 23.51 13.27
N ALA A 224 -12.50 23.28 12.40
CA ALA A 224 -11.67 24.35 11.84
C ALA A 224 -12.47 25.34 10.97
N GLN A 225 -13.44 24.87 10.17
CA GLN A 225 -14.35 25.74 9.41
C GLN A 225 -15.22 26.59 10.34
N ALA A 226 -15.81 25.97 11.37
CA ALA A 226 -16.64 26.68 12.33
C ALA A 226 -15.83 27.73 13.11
N SER A 227 -14.62 27.39 13.56
CA SER A 227 -13.74 28.35 14.24
C SER A 227 -13.32 29.51 13.33
N ALA A 228 -13.00 29.26 12.06
CA ALA A 228 -12.71 30.32 11.10
C ALA A 228 -13.91 31.28 10.90
N GLN A 229 -15.15 30.77 10.92
CA GLN A 229 -16.34 31.63 10.89
C GLN A 229 -16.49 32.47 12.16
N LEU A 230 -16.14 31.93 13.33
CA LEU A 230 -16.14 32.70 14.58
C LEU A 230 -15.01 33.74 14.60
N ASP A 231 -13.84 33.45 14.02
CA ASP A 231 -12.77 34.44 13.86
C ASP A 231 -13.19 35.60 12.94
N LEU A 232 -13.92 35.29 11.86
CA LEU A 232 -14.54 36.31 11.00
C LEU A 232 -15.60 37.13 11.76
N ALA A 233 -16.41 36.48 12.60
CA ALA A 233 -17.38 37.14 13.46
C ALA A 233 -16.68 38.11 14.42
N ASP A 234 -15.61 37.70 15.09
CA ASP A 234 -14.80 38.57 15.96
C ASP A 234 -14.19 39.75 15.17
N ALA A 235 -13.68 39.51 13.97
CA ALA A 235 -13.17 40.58 13.10
C ALA A 235 -14.26 41.59 12.69
N CYS A 236 -15.50 41.14 12.53
CA CYS A 236 -16.64 42.01 12.22
C CYS A 236 -17.16 42.75 13.46
N LEU A 237 -17.13 42.12 14.63
CA LEU A 237 -17.38 42.78 15.91
C LEU A 237 -16.38 43.92 16.14
N ALA A 238 -15.10 43.70 15.85
CA ALA A 238 -14.06 44.75 15.96
C ALA A 238 -14.32 45.95 15.04
N LYS A 239 -14.99 45.73 13.90
CA LYS A 239 -15.42 46.78 12.96
C LYS A 239 -16.80 47.34 13.28
N SER A 240 -17.47 46.82 14.30
CA SER A 240 -18.88 47.10 14.63
C SER A 240 -19.86 46.86 13.47
N ASP A 241 -19.55 45.93 12.57
CA ASP A 241 -20.42 45.55 11.45
C ASP A 241 -21.41 44.47 11.88
N ARG A 242 -22.63 44.89 12.18
CA ARG A 242 -23.72 43.99 12.62
C ARG A 242 -24.06 42.93 11.59
N VAL A 243 -24.20 43.31 10.32
CA VAL A 243 -24.70 42.40 9.28
C VAL A 243 -23.66 41.31 9.03
N CYS A 244 -22.38 41.69 8.97
CA CYS A 244 -21.31 40.70 8.89
C CYS A 244 -21.33 39.76 10.11
N LEU A 245 -21.39 40.32 11.33
CA LEU A 245 -21.38 39.55 12.58
C LEU A 245 -22.51 38.51 12.61
N GLU A 246 -23.75 38.92 12.34
CA GLU A 246 -24.93 38.04 12.28
C GLU A 246 -24.73 36.91 11.25
N SER A 247 -24.26 37.25 10.06
CA SER A 247 -24.08 36.29 8.97
C SER A 247 -23.04 35.20 9.30
N SER A 248 -21.91 35.59 9.89
CA SER A 248 -20.84 34.67 10.30
C SER A 248 -21.26 33.80 11.49
N LEU A 249 -22.05 34.35 12.43
CA LEU A 249 -22.60 33.59 13.56
C LEU A 249 -23.58 32.50 13.10
N ILE A 250 -24.50 32.84 12.20
CA ILE A 250 -25.43 31.87 11.59
C ILE A 250 -24.65 30.80 10.82
N ALA A 251 -23.60 31.18 10.09
CA ALA A 251 -22.76 30.23 9.37
C ALA A 251 -22.04 29.27 10.32
N ALA A 252 -21.47 29.76 11.43
CA ALA A 252 -20.83 28.94 12.45
C ALA A 252 -21.81 27.97 13.15
N GLU A 253 -23.02 28.45 13.45
CA GLU A 253 -24.06 27.65 14.11
C GLU A 253 -24.55 26.45 13.30
N ARG A 254 -24.50 26.52 11.96
CA ARG A 254 -24.83 25.39 11.09
C ARG A 254 -23.97 24.16 11.34
N TYR A 255 -22.75 24.35 11.86
CA TYR A 255 -21.85 23.25 12.19
C TYR A 255 -22.17 22.60 13.54
N GLN A 256 -23.01 23.22 14.39
CA GLN A 256 -23.49 22.70 15.68
C GLN A 256 -22.39 22.05 16.53
N ARG A 257 -21.24 22.71 16.67
CA ARG A 257 -20.10 22.18 17.44
C ARG A 257 -20.20 22.56 18.92
N PRO A 258 -20.37 21.59 19.85
CA PRO A 258 -20.52 21.90 21.27
C PRO A 258 -19.25 22.49 21.87
N GLU A 259 -18.08 22.13 21.34
CA GLU A 259 -16.77 22.64 21.79
C GLU A 259 -16.63 24.16 21.60
N LEU A 260 -17.36 24.74 20.64
CA LEU A 260 -17.35 26.17 20.34
C LEU A 260 -18.52 26.92 20.97
N ALA A 261 -19.42 26.24 21.70
CA ALA A 261 -20.67 26.81 22.19
C ALA A 261 -20.45 28.03 23.10
N ALA A 262 -19.45 27.99 23.99
CA ALA A 262 -19.13 29.11 24.86
C ALA A 262 -18.72 30.36 24.07
N ARG A 263 -17.90 30.19 23.03
CA ARG A 263 -17.47 31.28 22.14
C ARG A 263 -18.64 31.85 21.34
N THR A 264 -19.49 30.98 20.80
CA THR A 264 -20.70 31.39 20.10
C THR A 264 -21.64 32.19 21.01
N GLN A 265 -21.81 31.78 22.27
CA GLN A 265 -22.63 32.52 23.24
C GLN A 265 -22.04 33.90 23.56
N ALA A 266 -20.73 34.00 23.74
CA ALA A 266 -20.05 35.28 23.97
C ALA A 266 -20.25 36.25 22.80
N LEU A 267 -20.12 35.77 21.56
CA LEU A 267 -20.35 36.56 20.35
C LEU A 267 -21.81 37.01 20.22
N ARG A 268 -22.79 36.15 20.57
CA ARG A 268 -24.21 36.55 20.61
C ARG A 268 -24.47 37.64 21.65
N ALA A 269 -23.86 37.56 22.83
CA ALA A 269 -23.99 38.58 23.86
C ALA A 269 -23.35 39.91 23.43
N ALA A 270 -22.22 39.88 22.72
CA ALA A 270 -21.61 41.07 22.16
C ALA A 270 -22.50 41.72 21.08
N LEU A 271 -23.14 40.90 20.25
CA LEU A 271 -24.09 41.35 19.24
C LEU A 271 -25.31 42.04 19.86
N SER A 272 -25.87 41.52 20.96
CA SER A 272 -26.98 42.17 21.64
C SER A 272 -26.58 43.51 22.27
N GLN A 273 -25.38 43.60 22.86
CA GLN A 273 -24.87 44.88 23.38
C GLN A 273 -24.64 45.92 22.28
N LEU A 274 -24.18 45.47 21.10
CA LEU A 274 -23.97 46.35 19.95
C LEU A 274 -25.31 46.88 19.41
N LEU A 275 -26.34 46.03 19.39
CA LEU A 275 -27.71 46.43 19.08
C LEU A 275 -28.24 47.47 20.06
N GLU A 276 -28.09 47.24 21.37
CA GLU A 276 -28.52 48.18 22.41
C GLU A 276 -27.85 49.55 22.24
N ARG A 277 -26.52 49.59 22.03
CA ARG A 277 -25.79 50.85 21.78
C ARG A 277 -26.27 51.56 20.52
N SER A 278 -26.48 50.83 19.43
CA SER A 278 -26.97 51.42 18.18
C SER A 278 -28.37 52.02 18.32
N LEU A 279 -29.23 51.42 19.16
CA LEU A 279 -30.56 51.95 19.45
C LEU A 279 -30.52 53.19 20.35
N LEU A 280 -29.57 53.24 21.29
CA LEU A 280 -29.36 54.38 22.18
C LEU A 280 -28.76 55.58 21.43
N ASP A 281 -27.79 55.38 20.54
CA ASP A 281 -27.18 56.46 19.72
C ASP A 281 -28.13 57.00 18.64
N ALA A 282 -29.12 56.20 18.21
CA ALA A 282 -30.14 56.64 17.27
C ALA A 282 -31.22 57.53 17.91
N ALA A 283 -31.19 57.73 19.24
CA ALA A 283 -32.12 58.64 19.92
C ALA A 283 -31.75 60.11 19.60
N PRO A 284 -32.68 60.89 19.01
CA PRO A 284 -32.38 62.28 18.65
C PRO A 284 -32.12 63.12 19.90
N VAL A 285 -30.92 63.72 19.98
CA VAL A 285 -30.61 64.75 20.97
C VAL A 285 -31.53 65.94 20.71
N PRO A 286 -32.38 66.36 21.66
CA PRO A 286 -33.18 67.56 21.48
C PRO A 286 -32.25 68.77 21.39
N VAL A 287 -32.20 69.38 20.21
CA VAL A 287 -31.53 70.67 19.99
C VAL A 287 -32.27 71.71 20.84
N PRO A 288 -31.61 72.40 21.78
CA PRO A 288 -32.27 73.46 22.53
C PRO A 288 -32.57 74.62 21.58
N ALA A 289 -33.85 74.85 21.31
CA ALA A 289 -34.31 76.04 20.61
C ALA A 289 -34.08 77.26 21.52
N GLN A 290 -33.26 78.21 21.04
CA GLN A 290 -33.21 79.59 21.54
C GLN A 290 -34.38 80.40 21.01
#